data_AF-A0A0J9S4H6-F1
#
_entry.id   AF-A0A0J9S4H6-F1
#
_cell.length_a   1.000
_cell.length_b   1.000
_cell.length_c   1.000
_cell.angle_alpha   90.00
_cell.angle_beta   90.00
_cell.angle_gamma   90.00
#
_symmetry.space_group_name_H-M   'P 1'
#
loop_
_entity.id
_entity.type
_entity.pdbx_description
1 polymer ?
#
loop_
_entity_poly.entity_id
_entity_poly.type
_entity_poly.pdbx_seq_one_letter_code
_entity_poly.pdbx_strand_id
1 'polypeptide(L)'
;MGFIKIHNINGKKILTIEDQNKRGIGLNICFKRYLAEYEGETEIDKTGLYKNSPYYFENKGTSNYHDYVSIYENIKNSDSKKLKLYKTSYKHRYAKKKGLSKLDCYCEKKIFDKIDYINNLAKQMRNDKKLYKKKIYNKFGYGLIILAILPFLGLVIPSFFNKYNPYIKNWCFSDCADDHGKGSATEAHNGTHYTRSNISGNAWGIITTVNHVFVYLSTIFVLFMVIYILIKVIKYERIKAGKGKIKGKDYYRFCKNIFI
;
A
#
# COMPACT_ATOMS: atom_id res chain seq x y z
N MET A 1 -58.56 -0.17 -33.05
CA MET A 1 -58.87 0.74 -34.16
C MET A 1 -59.45 2.01 -33.56
N GLY A 2 -58.62 3.03 -33.40
CA GLY A 2 -58.99 4.32 -32.82
C GLY A 2 -58.44 5.42 -33.73
N PHE A 3 -59.27 6.39 -34.05
CA PHE A 3 -59.03 7.40 -35.08
C PHE A 3 -58.11 8.52 -34.56
N ILE A 4 -57.14 8.96 -35.37
CA ILE A 4 -56.26 10.11 -35.06
C ILE A 4 -56.88 11.37 -35.68
N LYS A 5 -57.17 12.38 -34.85
CA LYS A 5 -57.53 13.74 -35.29
C LYS A 5 -56.28 14.63 -35.18
N ILE A 6 -55.96 15.36 -36.25
CA ILE A 6 -54.84 16.32 -36.28
C ILE A 6 -55.42 17.73 -36.29
N HIS A 7 -55.09 18.55 -35.29
CA HIS A 7 -55.30 20.00 -35.32
C HIS A 7 -53.94 20.71 -35.37
N ASN A 8 -53.84 21.76 -36.18
CA ASN A 8 -52.62 22.56 -36.35
C ASN A 8 -52.90 23.97 -35.82
N ILE A 9 -52.21 24.39 -34.77
CA ILE A 9 -52.23 25.77 -34.27
C ILE A 9 -50.78 26.16 -33.95
N ASN A 10 -50.29 27.22 -34.60
CA ASN A 10 -49.00 27.88 -34.35
C ASN A 10 -47.76 26.96 -34.34
N GLY A 11 -47.60 26.17 -35.42
CA GLY A 11 -46.30 25.60 -35.80
C GLY A 11 -45.75 24.50 -34.89
N LYS A 12 -46.52 24.02 -33.92
CA LYS A 12 -46.14 22.94 -33.00
C LYS A 12 -47.16 21.80 -33.10
N LYS A 13 -46.77 20.65 -33.66
CA LYS A 13 -47.60 19.42 -33.66
C LYS A 13 -47.63 18.85 -32.24
N ILE A 14 -48.79 18.88 -31.60
CA ILE A 14 -49.04 18.25 -30.29
C ILE A 14 -49.84 16.97 -30.54
N LEU A 15 -49.30 15.83 -30.08
CA LEU A 15 -49.95 14.52 -30.10
C LEU A 15 -50.27 14.14 -28.66
N THR A 16 -51.56 14.08 -28.32
CA THR A 16 -52.05 13.52 -27.05
C THR A 16 -52.74 12.19 -27.35
N ILE A 17 -52.30 11.13 -26.68
CA ILE A 17 -52.96 9.82 -26.66
C ILE A 17 -53.15 9.45 -25.19
N GLU A 18 -54.41 9.26 -24.79
CA GLU A 18 -54.77 8.75 -23.47
C GLU A 18 -54.77 7.21 -23.41
N ASP A 19 -54.52 6.77 -22.19
CA ASP A 19 -54.22 5.48 -21.55
C ASP A 19 -54.78 4.14 -22.12
N GLN A 20 -54.01 3.05 -21.92
CA GLN A 20 -54.37 1.92 -21.03
C GLN A 20 -53.35 0.76 -21.08
N ASN A 21 -52.64 0.58 -19.95
CA ASN A 21 -52.38 -0.69 -19.24
C ASN A 21 -51.58 -1.88 -19.89
N LYS A 22 -50.63 -2.39 -19.07
CA LYS A 22 -49.99 -3.74 -19.00
C LYS A 22 -48.81 -4.17 -19.90
N ARG A 23 -47.69 -4.39 -19.20
CA ARG A 23 -46.66 -5.48 -19.28
C ARG A 23 -45.86 -5.69 -20.58
N GLY A 24 -44.53 -5.59 -20.45
CA GLY A 24 -43.57 -6.27 -21.33
C GLY A 24 -42.18 -5.62 -21.31
N ILE A 25 -41.16 -6.37 -20.87
CA ILE A 25 -39.74 -5.98 -20.82
C ILE A 25 -39.10 -6.18 -22.20
N GLY A 26 -38.24 -5.26 -22.64
CA GLY A 26 -37.24 -5.52 -23.69
C GLY A 26 -36.79 -4.30 -24.51
N LEU A 27 -35.72 -3.62 -24.08
CA LEU A 27 -34.42 -3.46 -24.77
C LEU A 27 -34.13 -2.08 -25.42
N ASN A 28 -33.11 -1.45 -24.83
CA ASN A 28 -31.94 -0.85 -25.48
C ASN A 28 -32.12 0.34 -26.44
N ILE A 29 -31.96 1.57 -25.94
CA ILE A 29 -31.53 2.71 -26.78
C ILE A 29 -30.46 3.54 -26.06
N CYS A 30 -29.36 3.68 -26.80
CA CYS A 30 -28.10 4.35 -26.53
C CYS A 30 -28.24 5.87 -26.39
N PHE A 31 -27.76 6.47 -25.29
CA PHE A 31 -27.59 7.93 -25.22
C PHE A 31 -26.22 8.32 -25.81
N LYS A 32 -26.24 8.78 -27.06
CA LYS A 32 -25.15 9.55 -27.65
C LYS A 32 -25.11 10.93 -26.98
N ARG A 33 -23.92 11.27 -26.50
CA ARG A 33 -23.54 12.53 -25.85
C ARG A 33 -23.21 13.55 -26.94
N TYR A 34 -23.89 14.70 -26.97
CA TYR A 34 -23.45 15.85 -27.77
C TYR A 34 -23.34 17.10 -26.89
N LEU A 35 -22.19 17.76 -27.08
CA LEU A 35 -21.71 19.00 -26.49
C LEU A 35 -22.54 20.20 -26.97
N ALA A 36 -22.85 21.11 -26.04
CA ALA A 36 -23.09 22.51 -26.33
C ALA A 36 -22.47 23.33 -25.19
N GLU A 37 -21.54 24.21 -25.55
CA GLU A 37 -20.95 25.27 -24.76
C GLU A 37 -21.94 26.44 -24.67
N TYR A 38 -22.20 26.95 -23.47
CA TYR A 38 -22.65 28.33 -23.25
C TYR A 38 -22.07 28.81 -21.91
N GLU A 39 -21.27 29.86 -22.01
CA GLU A 39 -20.70 30.64 -20.91
C GLU A 39 -21.78 31.56 -20.31
N GLY A 40 -21.84 31.64 -18.99
CA GLY A 40 -22.77 32.48 -18.24
C GLY A 40 -22.68 32.16 -16.76
N GLU A 41 -21.85 32.94 -16.06
CA GLU A 41 -21.54 32.80 -14.64
C GLU A 41 -22.79 32.71 -13.75
N THR A 42 -22.86 31.69 -12.90
CA THR A 42 -23.24 31.76 -11.48
C THR A 42 -23.23 30.34 -10.88
N GLU A 43 -22.73 30.24 -9.65
CA GLU A 43 -22.57 29.01 -8.85
C GLU A 43 -21.49 28.01 -9.33
N ILE A 44 -20.28 28.20 -8.80
CA ILE A 44 -19.19 27.22 -8.89
C ILE A 44 -19.67 25.92 -8.24
N ASP A 45 -20.00 25.02 -9.15
CA ASP A 45 -20.50 23.67 -9.05
C ASP A 45 -19.80 22.83 -7.96
N LYS A 46 -20.43 22.77 -6.77
CA LYS A 46 -20.06 21.84 -5.67
C LYS A 46 -20.11 20.37 -6.14
N THR A 47 -20.76 20.09 -7.26
CA THR A 47 -20.96 18.75 -7.84
C THR A 47 -19.68 18.19 -8.47
N GLY A 48 -18.82 19.05 -9.02
CA GLY A 48 -17.55 18.64 -9.66
C GLY A 48 -16.47 18.21 -8.66
N LEU A 49 -16.44 18.85 -7.48
CA LEU A 49 -15.49 18.51 -6.40
C LEU A 49 -15.86 17.22 -5.66
N TYR A 50 -17.13 16.82 -5.68
CA TYR A 50 -17.61 15.61 -5.02
C TYR A 50 -17.45 14.33 -5.85
N LYS A 51 -17.47 14.43 -7.19
CA LYS A 51 -17.24 13.29 -8.10
C LYS A 51 -15.83 12.70 -8.00
N ASN A 52 -14.83 13.48 -7.58
CA ASN A 52 -13.44 13.04 -7.43
C ASN A 52 -13.05 12.63 -6.00
N SER A 53 -14.03 12.61 -5.09
CA SER A 53 -13.84 12.03 -3.76
C SER A 53 -13.86 10.50 -3.88
N PRO A 54 -12.85 9.76 -3.36
CA PRO A 54 -12.86 8.29 -3.36
C PRO A 54 -13.94 7.70 -2.44
N TYR A 55 -14.88 8.53 -1.97
CA TYR A 55 -15.99 8.21 -1.09
C TYR A 55 -17.36 8.34 -1.77
N TYR A 56 -17.43 8.55 -3.09
CA TYR A 56 -18.71 8.47 -3.80
C TYR A 56 -19.17 7.01 -3.91
N PHE A 57 -20.14 6.65 -3.07
CA PHE A 57 -20.88 5.40 -3.14
C PHE A 57 -21.99 5.59 -4.17
N GLU A 58 -21.80 5.08 -5.39
CA GLU A 58 -22.92 4.82 -6.28
C GLU A 58 -23.41 3.40 -6.00
N ASN A 59 -24.64 3.28 -5.48
CA ASN A 59 -25.35 2.01 -5.46
C ASN A 59 -26.82 2.28 -5.81
N LYS A 60 -27.25 1.79 -6.97
CA LYS A 60 -28.67 1.58 -7.27
C LYS A 60 -29.14 0.41 -6.40
N GLY A 61 -30.00 0.67 -5.42
CA GLY A 61 -30.65 -0.37 -4.63
C GLY A 61 -30.71 -0.08 -3.12
N THR A 62 -31.89 0.41 -2.71
CA THR A 62 -32.60 0.24 -1.42
C THR A 62 -31.97 0.74 -0.10
N SER A 63 -32.54 1.89 0.31
CA SER A 63 -32.89 2.43 1.64
C SER A 63 -31.86 2.55 2.77
N ASN A 64 -30.76 1.81 2.82
CA ASN A 64 -29.81 1.92 3.95
C ASN A 64 -28.65 2.93 3.72
N TYR A 65 -28.51 3.47 2.51
CA TYR A 65 -27.48 4.46 2.18
C TYR A 65 -27.91 5.89 2.54
N HIS A 66 -29.21 6.20 2.40
CA HIS A 66 -29.73 7.55 2.61
C HIS A 66 -29.64 7.98 4.09
N ASP A 67 -29.86 7.04 5.02
CA ASP A 67 -29.64 7.27 6.45
C ASP A 67 -28.15 7.45 6.81
N TYR A 68 -27.24 6.81 6.08
CA TYR A 68 -25.80 7.05 6.27
C TYR A 68 -25.35 8.40 5.71
N VAL A 69 -25.98 8.87 4.62
CA VAL A 69 -25.69 10.16 3.98
C VAL A 69 -26.26 11.33 4.79
N SER A 70 -27.47 11.20 5.36
CA SER A 70 -28.05 12.22 6.26
C SER A 70 -27.26 12.35 7.57
N ILE A 71 -26.69 11.25 8.07
CA ILE A 71 -25.70 11.24 9.16
C ILE A 71 -24.41 11.97 8.74
N TYR A 72 -24.03 11.94 7.46
CA TYR A 72 -22.82 12.61 6.97
C TYR A 72 -22.93 14.14 6.91
N GLU A 73 -24.12 14.68 6.59
CA GLU A 73 -24.37 16.13 6.54
C GLU A 73 -24.41 16.78 7.93
N ASN A 74 -24.84 16.04 8.97
CA ASN A 74 -25.14 16.62 10.29
C ASN A 74 -24.02 16.56 11.35
N ILE A 75 -22.79 16.13 11.05
CA ILE A 75 -21.80 15.81 12.10
C ILE A 75 -20.53 16.65 12.02
N LYS A 76 -20.65 17.87 12.53
CA LYS A 76 -19.53 18.70 12.98
C LYS A 76 -19.28 18.43 14.47
N ASN A 77 -18.47 17.41 14.80
CA ASN A 77 -17.55 17.37 15.96
C ASN A 77 -17.03 15.94 16.26
N SER A 78 -15.78 15.89 16.75
CA SER A 78 -14.96 14.76 17.21
C SER A 78 -14.15 14.02 16.14
N ASP A 79 -12.86 14.36 16.10
CA ASP A 79 -11.73 13.64 15.51
C ASP A 79 -11.79 12.10 15.67
N SER A 80 -12.28 11.63 16.82
CA SER A 80 -12.48 10.20 17.12
C SER A 80 -13.55 9.54 16.24
N LYS A 81 -14.59 10.28 15.82
CA LYS A 81 -15.72 9.76 15.03
C LYS A 81 -15.34 9.53 13.57
N LYS A 82 -14.49 10.38 13.00
CA LYS A 82 -13.95 10.20 11.62
C LYS A 82 -13.11 8.93 11.50
N LEU A 83 -12.19 8.70 12.44
CA LEU A 83 -11.38 7.48 12.46
C LEU A 83 -12.24 6.22 12.68
N LYS A 84 -13.26 6.29 13.55
CA LYS A 84 -14.20 5.20 13.78
C LYS A 84 -14.98 4.86 12.51
N LEU A 85 -15.55 5.85 11.82
CA LEU A 85 -16.25 5.67 10.54
C LEU A 85 -15.34 5.07 9.45
N TYR A 86 -14.10 5.58 9.35
CA TYR A 86 -13.11 5.05 8.41
C TYR A 86 -12.81 3.57 8.67
N LYS A 87 -12.75 3.15 9.93
CA LYS A 87 -12.49 1.76 10.30
C LYS A 87 -13.71 0.85 10.06
N THR A 88 -14.91 1.29 10.40
CA THR A 88 -16.15 0.52 10.18
C THR A 88 -16.34 0.18 8.70
N SER A 89 -15.97 1.09 7.81
CA SER A 89 -16.07 0.91 6.37
C SER A 89 -14.97 0.02 5.75
N TYR A 90 -14.00 -0.50 6.52
CA TYR A 90 -12.96 -1.41 5.98
C TYR A 90 -13.54 -2.67 5.37
N LYS A 91 -14.51 -3.32 6.02
CA LYS A 91 -15.09 -4.58 5.53
C LYS A 91 -15.67 -4.40 4.12
N HIS A 92 -16.40 -3.32 3.93
CA HIS A 92 -16.97 -2.95 2.63
C HIS A 92 -15.88 -2.62 1.59
N ARG A 93 -14.90 -1.78 1.94
CA ARG A 93 -13.78 -1.45 1.02
C ARG A 93 -12.98 -2.69 0.63
N TYR A 94 -12.77 -3.60 1.57
CA TYR A 94 -12.05 -4.84 1.37
C TYR A 94 -12.80 -5.80 0.44
N ALA A 95 -14.12 -5.95 0.62
CA ALA A 95 -14.96 -6.79 -0.22
C ALA A 95 -14.99 -6.32 -1.68
N LYS A 96 -14.97 -5.01 -1.92
CA LYS A 96 -14.94 -4.44 -3.28
C LYS A 96 -13.59 -4.54 -4.01
N LYS A 97 -12.49 -4.79 -3.29
CA LYS A 97 -11.13 -4.79 -3.84
C LYS A 97 -10.70 -6.17 -4.35
N LYS A 98 -9.86 -6.19 -5.39
CA LYS A 98 -9.26 -7.40 -5.99
C LYS A 98 -7.73 -7.29 -6.05
N GLY A 99 -7.05 -8.44 -6.08
CA GLY A 99 -5.59 -8.54 -6.23
C GLY A 99 -4.80 -7.74 -5.18
N LEU A 100 -3.76 -7.03 -5.62
CA LEU A 100 -2.87 -6.22 -4.77
C LEU A 100 -3.60 -5.16 -3.96
N SER A 101 -4.68 -4.58 -4.50
CA SER A 101 -5.45 -3.57 -3.78
C SER A 101 -6.10 -4.14 -2.52
N LYS A 102 -6.46 -5.42 -2.53
CA LYS A 102 -7.03 -6.14 -1.39
C LYS A 102 -5.97 -6.39 -0.32
N LEU A 103 -4.75 -6.74 -0.73
CA LEU A 103 -3.59 -6.86 0.16
C LEU A 103 -3.23 -5.51 0.80
N ASP A 104 -3.18 -4.42 0.04
CA ASP A 104 -2.94 -3.08 0.59
C ASP A 104 -4.01 -2.70 1.63
N CYS A 105 -5.29 -2.97 1.34
CA CYS A 105 -6.38 -2.72 2.27
C CYS A 105 -6.25 -3.54 3.57
N TYR A 106 -5.84 -4.80 3.45
CA TYR A 106 -5.58 -5.69 4.59
C TYR A 106 -4.38 -5.22 5.42
N CYS A 107 -3.25 -4.92 4.77
CA CYS A 107 -2.04 -4.44 5.42
C CYS A 107 -2.28 -3.11 6.15
N GLU A 108 -3.01 -2.19 5.52
CA GLU A 108 -3.41 -0.94 6.13
C GLU A 108 -4.23 -1.16 7.40
N LYS A 109 -5.25 -2.03 7.33
CA LYS A 109 -6.05 -2.38 8.50
C LYS A 109 -5.17 -2.96 9.61
N LYS A 110 -4.27 -3.88 9.28
CA LYS A 110 -3.35 -4.50 10.23
C LYS A 110 -2.45 -3.45 10.89
N ILE A 111 -1.94 -2.48 10.15
CA ILE A 111 -1.15 -1.37 10.72
C ILE A 111 -2.00 -0.50 11.65
N PHE A 112 -3.24 -0.19 11.27
CA PHE A 112 -4.14 0.63 12.07
C PHE A 112 -4.50 -0.05 13.41
N ASP A 113 -4.78 -1.35 13.37
CA ASP A 113 -5.05 -2.16 14.56
C ASP A 113 -3.82 -2.19 15.51
N LYS A 114 -2.61 -2.24 14.95
CA LYS A 114 -1.37 -2.14 15.73
C LYS A 114 -1.19 -0.77 16.38
N ILE A 115 -1.49 0.32 15.66
CA ILE A 115 -1.43 1.68 16.22
C ILE A 115 -2.45 1.87 17.34
N ASP A 116 -3.67 1.34 17.19
CA ASP A 116 -4.68 1.35 18.25
C ASP A 116 -4.22 0.63 19.51
N TYR A 117 -3.58 -0.53 19.34
CA TYR A 117 -3.01 -1.27 20.47
C TYR A 117 -1.95 -0.43 21.21
N ILE A 118 -1.06 0.24 20.47
CA ILE A 118 -0.05 1.15 21.05
C ILE A 118 -0.71 2.30 21.80
N ASN A 119 -1.72 2.94 21.20
CA ASN A 119 -2.46 4.05 21.81
C ASN A 119 -3.20 3.61 23.09
N ASN A 120 -3.80 2.42 23.09
CA ASN A 120 -4.49 1.87 24.26
C ASN A 120 -3.50 1.52 25.38
N LEU A 121 -2.36 0.91 25.05
CA LEU A 121 -1.29 0.67 26.03
C LEU A 121 -0.77 1.98 26.63
N ALA A 122 -0.56 3.01 25.81
CA ALA A 122 -0.07 4.31 26.28
C ALA A 122 -1.06 4.95 27.28
N LYS A 123 -2.37 4.80 27.06
CA LYS A 123 -3.41 5.27 28.00
C LYS A 123 -3.41 4.49 29.31
N GLN A 124 -3.31 3.16 29.24
CA GLN A 124 -3.31 2.31 30.44
C GLN A 124 -2.04 2.44 31.28
N MET A 125 -0.91 2.77 30.65
CA MET A 125 0.42 2.73 31.26
C MET A 125 1.11 4.09 31.29
N ARG A 126 0.33 5.18 31.37
CA ARG A 126 0.83 6.56 31.33
C ARG A 126 1.93 6.84 32.37
N ASN A 127 1.89 6.15 33.51
CA ASN A 127 2.82 6.32 34.62
C ASN A 127 3.98 5.30 34.63
N ASP A 128 3.90 4.20 33.87
CA ASP A 128 4.92 3.14 33.83
C ASP A 128 5.57 3.03 32.45
N LYS A 129 6.47 3.99 32.17
CA LYS A 129 7.20 4.09 30.90
C LYS A 129 8.04 2.85 30.60
N LYS A 130 8.56 2.17 31.63
CA LYS A 130 9.42 0.98 31.49
C LYS A 130 8.60 -0.22 31.02
N LEU A 131 7.46 -0.47 31.66
CA LEU A 131 6.55 -1.55 31.26
C LEU A 131 5.97 -1.31 29.87
N TYR A 132 5.60 -0.06 29.56
CA TYR A 132 5.12 0.33 28.23
C TYR A 132 6.12 0.00 27.12
N LYS A 133 7.39 0.43 27.26
CA LYS A 133 8.46 0.12 26.29
C LYS A 133 8.66 -1.38 26.13
N LYS A 134 8.67 -2.13 27.23
CA LYS A 134 8.81 -3.60 27.23
C LYS A 134 7.67 -4.27 26.44
N LYS A 135 6.42 -3.88 26.66
CA LYS A 135 5.27 -4.44 25.94
C LYS A 135 5.30 -4.11 24.44
N ILE A 136 5.70 -2.91 24.07
CA ILE A 136 5.86 -2.53 22.66
C ILE A 136 6.97 -3.34 21.99
N TYR A 137 8.14 -3.42 22.62
CA TYR A 137 9.27 -4.16 22.07
C TYR A 137 8.92 -5.64 21.89
N ASN A 138 8.28 -6.27 22.88
CA ASN A 138 7.89 -7.67 22.80
C ASN A 138 6.85 -7.95 21.70
N LYS A 139 6.02 -6.98 21.32
CA LYS A 139 4.99 -7.17 20.30
C LYS A 139 5.41 -6.75 18.90
N PHE A 140 6.23 -5.70 18.78
CA PHE A 140 6.60 -5.09 17.50
C PHE A 140 8.09 -5.17 17.20
N GLY A 141 8.94 -5.18 18.23
CA GLY A 141 10.40 -5.18 18.11
C GLY A 141 10.90 -6.40 17.36
N TYR A 142 10.52 -7.61 17.78
CA TYR A 142 10.98 -8.85 17.14
C TYR A 142 10.68 -8.90 15.63
N GLY A 143 9.50 -8.47 15.21
CA GLY A 143 9.15 -8.46 13.78
C GLY A 143 10.02 -7.51 12.94
N LEU A 144 10.35 -6.33 13.48
CA LEU A 144 11.24 -5.39 12.81
C LEU A 144 12.70 -5.86 12.82
N ILE A 145 13.13 -6.50 13.91
CA ILE A 145 14.48 -7.07 14.04
C ILE A 145 14.68 -8.21 13.02
N ILE A 146 13.72 -9.13 12.92
CA ILE A 146 13.76 -10.22 11.94
C ILE A 146 13.83 -9.66 10.51
N LEU A 147 13.01 -8.64 10.21
CA LEU A 147 13.04 -7.99 8.90
C LEU A 147 14.39 -7.32 8.62
N ALA A 148 14.99 -6.68 9.63
CA ALA A 148 16.29 -6.05 9.50
C ALA A 148 17.42 -7.06 9.30
N ILE A 149 17.36 -8.24 9.92
CA ILE A 149 18.37 -9.31 9.80
C ILE A 149 18.44 -9.89 8.37
N LEU A 150 17.34 -9.86 7.62
CA LEU A 150 17.25 -10.46 6.28
C LEU A 150 18.40 -10.05 5.33
N PRO A 151 18.68 -8.75 5.09
CA PRO A 151 19.82 -8.34 4.27
C PRO A 151 21.19 -8.68 4.90
N PHE A 152 21.30 -8.71 6.23
CA PHE A 152 22.56 -9.06 6.90
C PHE A 152 22.98 -10.50 6.64
N LEU A 153 22.04 -11.42 6.42
CA LEU A 153 22.37 -12.81 6.07
C LEU A 153 23.20 -12.91 4.79
N GLY A 154 22.90 -12.08 3.79
CA GLY A 154 23.67 -12.06 2.54
C GLY A 154 25.02 -11.34 2.67
N LEU A 155 25.22 -10.52 3.71
CA LEU A 155 26.51 -9.87 3.96
C LEU A 155 27.56 -10.83 4.56
N VAL A 156 27.14 -12.00 5.04
CA VAL A 156 28.06 -13.00 5.62
C VAL A 156 29.07 -13.49 4.59
N ILE A 157 28.65 -13.78 3.35
CA ILE A 157 29.54 -14.31 2.31
C ILE A 157 30.65 -13.30 1.96
N PRO A 158 30.36 -12.04 1.58
CA PRO A 158 31.42 -11.05 1.30
C PRO A 158 32.29 -10.74 2.52
N SER A 159 31.73 -10.78 3.73
CA SER A 159 32.47 -10.51 4.96
C SER A 159 33.46 -11.63 5.28
N PHE A 160 33.02 -12.88 5.13
CA PHE A 160 33.88 -14.04 5.37
C PHE A 160 34.93 -14.16 4.28
N PHE A 161 34.53 -14.18 3.00
CA PHE A 161 35.41 -14.35 1.84
C PHE A 161 36.16 -13.08 1.41
N ASN A 162 36.45 -12.21 2.37
CA ASN A 162 37.21 -10.99 2.14
C ASN A 162 38.71 -11.29 2.02
N LYS A 163 39.42 -10.54 1.17
CA LYS A 163 40.89 -10.65 0.96
C LYS A 163 41.70 -10.49 2.25
N TYR A 164 41.16 -9.78 3.24
CA TYR A 164 41.81 -9.57 4.54
C TYR A 164 41.59 -10.70 5.54
N ASN A 165 40.80 -11.73 5.21
CA ASN A 165 40.55 -12.84 6.11
C ASN A 165 41.74 -13.84 6.07
N PRO A 166 42.53 -13.98 7.16
CA PRO A 166 43.70 -14.85 7.18
C PRO A 166 43.35 -16.33 6.97
N TYR A 167 42.12 -16.75 7.31
CA TYR A 167 41.66 -18.14 7.15
C TYR A 167 41.50 -18.57 5.69
N ILE A 168 41.44 -17.61 4.75
CA ILE A 168 41.17 -17.87 3.32
C ILE A 168 42.39 -17.53 2.46
N LYS A 169 43.46 -17.00 3.08
CA LYS A 169 44.69 -16.61 2.40
C LYS A 169 45.34 -17.74 1.59
N ASN A 170 45.20 -18.99 2.06
CA ASN A 170 45.76 -20.16 1.39
C ASN A 170 44.68 -21.07 0.79
N TRP A 171 43.47 -20.55 0.62
CA TRP A 171 42.35 -21.28 0.03
C TRP A 171 42.34 -21.10 -1.48
N CYS A 172 42.29 -22.20 -2.22
CA CYS A 172 42.19 -22.20 -3.68
C CYS A 172 40.90 -22.90 -4.17
N PHE A 173 40.43 -22.53 -5.35
CA PHE A 173 39.32 -23.23 -6.02
C PHE A 173 39.78 -24.58 -6.58
N SER A 174 38.83 -25.48 -6.87
CA SER A 174 39.13 -26.81 -7.40
C SER A 174 39.86 -26.79 -8.75
N ASP A 175 39.63 -25.73 -9.53
CA ASP A 175 40.19 -25.45 -10.85
C ASP A 175 41.46 -24.57 -10.80
N CYS A 176 42.07 -24.38 -9.62
CA CYS A 176 43.30 -23.62 -9.49
C CYS A 176 44.49 -24.32 -10.17
N ALA A 177 45.12 -23.61 -11.12
CA ALA A 177 46.26 -24.06 -11.91
C ALA A 177 47.58 -23.33 -11.59
N ASP A 178 47.59 -22.44 -10.59
CA ASP A 178 48.80 -21.74 -10.17
C ASP A 178 49.75 -22.68 -9.41
N ASP A 179 51.06 -22.48 -9.59
CA ASP A 179 52.09 -23.23 -8.88
C ASP A 179 52.42 -22.66 -7.49
N HIS A 180 51.91 -21.48 -7.15
CA HIS A 180 52.20 -20.73 -5.92
C HIS A 180 53.71 -20.70 -5.54
N GLY A 181 54.61 -20.71 -6.54
CA GLY A 181 56.06 -20.76 -6.34
C GLY A 181 56.61 -22.12 -5.90
N LYS A 182 55.89 -23.22 -6.15
CA LYS A 182 56.28 -24.60 -5.82
C LYS A 182 56.73 -25.44 -7.03
N GLY A 183 56.84 -24.86 -8.23
CA GLY A 183 57.34 -25.53 -9.43
C GLY A 183 56.26 -26.21 -10.27
N SER A 184 55.18 -26.69 -9.65
CA SER A 184 53.97 -27.15 -10.35
C SER A 184 52.70 -26.97 -9.51
N ALA A 185 51.54 -26.90 -10.16
CA ALA A 185 50.24 -26.85 -9.48
C ALA A 185 49.97 -28.13 -8.65
N THR A 186 50.43 -29.29 -9.13
CA THR A 186 50.27 -30.56 -8.40
C THR A 186 51.07 -30.55 -7.10
N GLU A 187 52.32 -30.08 -7.13
CA GLU A 187 53.16 -29.93 -5.94
C GLU A 187 52.64 -28.84 -5.00
N ALA A 188 52.05 -27.77 -5.54
CA ALA A 188 51.42 -26.71 -4.75
C ALA A 188 50.23 -27.22 -3.91
N HIS A 189 49.52 -28.25 -4.36
CA HIS A 189 48.30 -28.74 -3.70
C HIS A 189 48.41 -30.15 -3.09
N ASN A 190 49.49 -30.89 -3.35
CA ASN A 190 49.79 -32.15 -2.68
C ASN A 190 50.65 -31.91 -1.43
N GLY A 191 50.01 -31.75 -0.27
CA GLY A 191 50.68 -31.77 1.03
C GLY A 191 51.32 -30.47 1.51
N THR A 192 50.94 -29.30 0.95
CA THR A 192 51.47 -27.99 1.35
C THR A 192 50.44 -27.10 2.09
N HIS A 193 50.82 -25.85 2.39
CA HIS A 193 50.00 -24.81 3.02
C HIS A 193 48.74 -24.40 2.23
N TYR A 194 48.62 -24.73 0.93
CA TYR A 194 47.50 -24.33 0.06
C TYR A 194 46.48 -25.45 -0.14
N THR A 195 45.24 -25.23 0.29
CA THR A 195 44.17 -26.24 0.22
C THR A 195 43.18 -25.94 -0.90
N ARG A 196 42.91 -26.93 -1.76
CA ARG A 196 41.82 -26.84 -2.74
C ARG A 196 40.48 -27.10 -2.10
N SER A 197 39.54 -26.21 -2.36
CA SER A 197 38.12 -26.50 -2.12
C SER A 197 37.51 -27.33 -3.23
N ASN A 198 36.33 -27.86 -2.97
CA ASN A 198 35.54 -28.59 -3.95
C ASN A 198 34.75 -27.68 -4.90
N ILE A 199 34.88 -26.36 -4.77
CA ILE A 199 34.12 -25.37 -5.54
C ILE A 199 35.04 -24.80 -6.63
N SER A 200 34.57 -24.75 -7.87
CA SER A 200 35.29 -24.11 -8.97
C SER A 200 35.13 -22.59 -8.94
N GLY A 201 36.08 -21.87 -9.53
CA GLY A 201 36.04 -20.40 -9.62
C GLY A 201 34.78 -19.90 -10.33
N ASN A 202 34.33 -20.59 -11.38
CA ASN A 202 33.09 -20.24 -12.08
C ASN A 202 31.85 -20.43 -11.19
N ALA A 203 31.75 -21.55 -10.47
CA ALA A 203 30.64 -21.79 -9.53
C ALA A 203 30.62 -20.74 -8.41
N TRP A 204 31.80 -20.36 -7.90
CA TRP A 204 31.94 -19.28 -6.91
C TRP A 204 31.47 -17.92 -7.45
N GLY A 205 31.82 -17.59 -8.70
CA GLY A 205 31.36 -16.39 -9.38
C GLY A 205 29.82 -16.31 -9.46
N ILE A 206 29.16 -17.42 -9.77
CA ILE A 206 27.69 -17.50 -9.78
C ILE A 206 27.12 -17.30 -8.38
N ILE A 207 27.64 -18.01 -7.36
CA ILE A 207 27.18 -17.92 -5.97
C ILE A 207 27.29 -16.48 -5.45
N THR A 208 28.43 -15.84 -5.66
CA THR A 208 28.68 -14.46 -5.21
C THR A 208 27.78 -13.47 -5.92
N THR A 209 27.57 -13.63 -7.23
CA THR A 209 26.66 -12.79 -8.03
C THR A 209 25.22 -12.89 -7.52
N VAL A 210 24.70 -14.11 -7.35
CA VAL A 210 23.34 -14.35 -6.83
C VAL A 210 23.20 -13.77 -5.42
N ASN A 211 24.21 -13.94 -4.57
CA ASN A 211 24.21 -13.37 -3.22
C ASN A 211 24.18 -11.84 -3.24
N HIS A 212 24.97 -11.19 -4.11
CA HIS A 212 24.91 -9.73 -4.26
C HIS A 212 23.51 -9.26 -4.69
N VAL A 213 22.90 -9.91 -5.68
CA VAL A 213 21.53 -9.61 -6.12
C VAL A 213 20.55 -9.78 -4.95
N PHE A 214 20.67 -10.85 -4.16
CA PHE A 214 19.85 -11.09 -2.98
C PHE A 214 20.01 -9.97 -1.93
N VAL A 215 21.23 -9.54 -1.63
CA VAL A 215 21.49 -8.43 -0.68
C VAL A 215 20.83 -7.14 -1.15
N TYR A 216 21.00 -6.77 -2.42
CA TYR A 216 20.38 -5.55 -2.95
C TYR A 216 18.86 -5.63 -2.94
N LEU A 217 18.27 -6.72 -3.42
CA LEU A 217 16.82 -6.90 -3.45
C LEU A 217 16.20 -6.93 -2.05
N SER A 218 16.81 -7.66 -1.11
CA SER A 218 16.33 -7.73 0.27
C SER A 218 16.43 -6.37 0.97
N THR A 219 17.53 -5.64 0.77
CA THR A 219 17.70 -4.29 1.31
C THR A 219 16.62 -3.34 0.79
N ILE A 220 16.40 -3.31 -0.53
CA ILE A 220 15.37 -2.51 -1.17
C ILE A 220 13.98 -2.87 -0.62
N PHE A 221 13.68 -4.17 -0.49
CA PHE A 221 12.42 -4.65 0.07
C PHE A 221 12.18 -4.18 1.52
N VAL A 222 13.21 -4.26 2.37
CA VAL A 222 13.14 -3.77 3.76
C VAL A 222 12.87 -2.27 3.78
N LEU A 223 13.56 -1.49 2.96
CA LEU A 223 13.35 -0.03 2.85
C LEU A 223 11.91 0.30 2.42
N PHE A 224 11.38 -0.38 1.40
CA PHE A 224 9.99 -0.19 0.97
C PHE A 224 8.99 -0.54 2.07
N MET A 225 9.23 -1.61 2.82
CA MET A 225 8.36 -1.97 3.95
C MET A 225 8.36 -0.91 5.06
N VAL A 226 9.53 -0.36 5.41
CA VAL A 226 9.64 0.71 6.41
C VAL A 226 8.92 1.96 5.92
N ILE A 227 9.17 2.40 4.68
CA ILE A 227 8.50 3.57 4.08
C ILE A 227 6.98 3.36 4.05
N TYR A 228 6.52 2.17 3.66
CA TYR A 228 5.10 1.84 3.65
C TYR A 228 4.46 1.97 5.05
N ILE A 229 5.10 1.44 6.08
CA ILE A 229 4.64 1.57 7.47
C ILE A 229 4.53 3.05 7.86
N LEU A 230 5.55 3.86 7.57
CA LEU A 230 5.55 5.30 7.87
C LEU A 230 4.40 6.03 7.17
N ILE A 231 4.19 5.77 5.87
CA ILE A 231 3.08 6.34 5.10
C ILE A 231 1.73 5.99 5.75
N LYS A 232 1.54 4.74 6.17
CA LYS A 232 0.28 4.32 6.81
C LYS A 232 0.11 4.90 8.22
N VAL A 233 1.18 5.05 9.01
CA VAL A 233 1.13 5.73 10.32
C VAL A 233 0.72 7.19 10.15
N ILE A 234 1.29 7.90 9.17
CA ILE A 234 0.94 9.29 8.89
C ILE A 234 -0.51 9.40 8.40
N LYS A 235 -0.96 8.45 7.56
CA LYS A 235 -2.36 8.36 7.15
C LYS A 235 -3.30 8.17 8.35
N TYR A 236 -2.95 7.33 9.31
CA TYR A 236 -3.73 7.10 10.52
C TYR A 236 -3.88 8.39 11.34
N GLU A 237 -2.77 9.05 11.68
CA GLU A 237 -2.81 10.27 12.50
C GLU A 237 -3.52 11.42 11.76
N ARG A 238 -3.43 11.46 10.43
CA ARG A 238 -4.15 12.44 9.62
C ARG A 238 -5.67 12.25 9.69
N ILE A 239 -6.14 11.01 9.55
CA ILE A 239 -7.57 10.68 9.66
C ILE A 239 -8.06 10.95 11.09
N LYS A 240 -7.24 10.62 12.09
CA LYS A 240 -7.51 10.88 13.50
C LYS A 240 -7.63 12.37 13.79
N ALA A 241 -6.74 13.21 13.27
CA ALA A 241 -6.81 14.68 13.39
C ALA A 241 -7.87 15.33 12.48
N GLY A 242 -8.70 14.53 11.81
CA GLY A 242 -9.75 15.01 10.91
C GLY A 242 -9.27 15.79 9.69
N LYS A 243 -7.99 15.73 9.36
CA LYS A 243 -7.34 16.48 8.27
C LYS A 243 -7.52 15.79 6.91
N GLY A 244 -7.73 16.60 5.86
CA GLY A 244 -7.77 16.14 4.46
C GLY A 244 -6.40 15.74 3.92
N LYS A 245 -6.26 15.54 2.59
CA LYS A 245 -4.95 15.31 1.97
C LYS A 245 -4.02 16.51 2.24
N ILE A 246 -2.86 16.26 2.84
CA ILE A 246 -1.86 17.28 3.19
C ILE A 246 -0.99 17.54 1.95
N LYS A 247 -0.77 18.81 1.60
CA LYS A 247 0.16 19.21 0.51
C LYS A 247 1.61 19.00 0.97
N GLY A 248 2.53 18.71 0.04
CA GLY A 248 3.92 18.32 0.36
C GLY A 248 4.63 19.26 1.34
N LYS A 249 4.48 20.58 1.18
CA LYS A 249 5.07 21.60 2.08
C LYS A 249 4.60 21.51 3.54
N ASP A 250 3.40 21.01 3.78
CA ASP A 250 2.82 20.87 5.12
C ASP A 250 3.08 19.48 5.72
N TYR A 251 3.63 18.54 4.92
CA TYR A 251 3.89 17.17 5.34
C TYR A 251 4.98 17.11 6.40
N TYR A 252 6.08 17.86 6.20
CA TYR A 252 7.17 17.95 7.17
C TYR A 252 6.67 18.49 8.51
N ARG A 253 5.87 19.57 8.51
CA ARG A 253 5.30 20.16 9.74
C ARG A 253 4.37 19.20 10.46
N PHE A 254 3.55 18.45 9.72
CA PHE A 254 2.69 17.43 10.29
C PHE A 254 3.48 16.28 10.91
N CYS A 255 4.52 15.78 10.23
CA CYS A 255 5.39 14.75 10.76
C CYS A 255 6.15 15.22 12.00
N LYS A 256 6.67 16.46 11.98
CA LYS A 256 7.36 17.07 13.12
C LYS A 256 6.46 17.04 14.37
N ASN A 257 5.20 17.47 14.26
CA ASN A 257 4.27 17.47 15.40
C ASN A 257 3.87 16.08 15.92
N ILE A 258 4.12 15.01 15.17
CA ILE A 258 3.77 13.63 15.55
C ILE A 258 4.95 12.90 16.17
N PHE A 259 6.15 13.10 15.62
CA PHE A 259 7.34 12.32 15.94
C PHE A 259 8.36 13.05 16.83
N ILE A 260 8.23 14.38 16.99
CA ILE A 260 9.09 15.25 17.82
C ILE A 260 8.20 15.95 18.85
#